data_AF-C9WRZ7-F1
#
_entry.id   AF-C9WRZ7-F1
#
_cell.length_a   1.000
_cell.length_b   1.000
_cell.length_c   1.000
_cell.angle_alpha   90.00
_cell.angle_beta   90.00
_cell.angle_gamma   90.00
#
_symmetry.space_group_name_H-M   'P 1'
#
loop_
_entity.id
_entity.type
_entity.pdbx_description
1 polymer ?
#
loop_
_entity_poly.entity_id
_entity_poly.type
_entity_poly.pdbx_seq_one_letter_code
_entity_poly.pdbx_strand_id
1 'polypeptide(L)'
;LLSAIPYLGTLLVNWIWGGFAVDNATLTRFYTFHFLLPFILLMLTIIHLLFLHQTGSNNPLGINSNLDKISFHPFFSFKDLIGFILLIFILTLLTLTNPYLLGDPDNFIPANPLVTPI
;
A
#
# COMPACT_ATOMS: atom_id res chain seq x y z
N LEU A 1 -5.23 -9.90 17.17
CA LEU A 1 -4.51 -8.65 17.53
C LEU A 1 -5.41 -7.70 18.33
N LEU A 2 -6.52 -7.21 17.78
CA LEU A 2 -7.43 -6.28 18.48
C LEU A 2 -8.07 -6.85 19.75
N SER A 3 -8.20 -8.17 19.85
CA SER A 3 -8.66 -8.86 21.06
C SER A 3 -7.82 -8.57 22.30
N ALA A 4 -6.57 -8.13 22.15
CA ALA A 4 -5.68 -7.78 23.25
C ALA A 4 -6.03 -6.46 23.95
N ILE A 5 -6.94 -5.65 23.39
CA ILE A 5 -7.39 -4.40 24.03
C ILE A 5 -8.24 -4.75 25.26
N PRO A 6 -7.85 -4.33 26.48
CA PRO A 6 -8.61 -4.63 27.69
C PRO A 6 -10.06 -4.13 27.58
N TYR A 7 -10.98 -4.90 28.12
CA TYR A 7 -12.44 -4.63 28.19
C TYR A 7 -13.19 -4.60 26.85
N LEU A 8 -12.59 -4.08 25.77
CA LEU A 8 -13.25 -3.86 24.47
C LEU A 8 -12.80 -4.80 23.34
N GLY A 9 -11.67 -5.50 23.50
CA GLY A 9 -11.03 -6.22 22.40
C GLY A 9 -11.92 -7.24 21.70
N THR A 10 -12.59 -8.12 22.45
CA THR A 10 -13.48 -9.14 21.89
C THR A 10 -14.66 -8.53 21.14
N LEU A 11 -15.23 -7.43 21.67
CA LEU A 11 -16.32 -6.71 21.01
C LEU A 11 -15.86 -6.14 19.67
N LEU A 12 -14.68 -5.51 19.62
CA LEU A 12 -14.12 -4.93 18.40
C LEU A 12 -13.84 -5.99 17.34
N VAL A 13 -13.31 -7.14 17.72
CA VAL A 13 -13.05 -8.25 16.79
C VAL A 13 -14.36 -8.75 16.17
N ASN A 14 -15.36 -9.06 16.99
CA ASN A 14 -16.66 -9.54 16.50
C ASN A 14 -17.38 -8.48 15.65
N TRP A 15 -17.24 -7.20 16.00
CA TRP A 15 -17.78 -6.10 15.22
C TRP A 15 -17.13 -6.03 13.82
N ILE A 16 -15.80 -6.15 13.74
CA ILE A 16 -15.07 -6.17 12.47
C ILE A 16 -15.41 -7.40 11.65
N TRP A 17 -15.53 -8.58 12.25
CA TRP A 17 -15.92 -9.79 11.52
C TRP A 17 -17.38 -9.75 11.08
N GLY A 18 -18.26 -9.11 11.86
CA GLY A 18 -19.70 -9.17 11.64
C GLY A 18 -20.31 -10.49 12.09
N GLY A 19 -19.67 -11.16 13.04
CA GLY A 19 -19.99 -12.51 13.50
C GLY A 19 -18.95 -12.99 14.50
N PHE A 20 -18.98 -14.28 14.81
CA PHE A 20 -18.05 -14.90 15.77
C PHE A 20 -16.75 -15.43 15.13
N ALA A 21 -16.70 -15.46 13.81
CA ALA A 21 -15.55 -15.89 13.02
C ALA A 21 -15.50 -15.10 11.70
N VAL A 22 -14.39 -15.23 10.97
CA VAL A 22 -14.27 -14.71 9.61
C VAL A 22 -15.16 -15.54 8.69
N ASP A 23 -16.12 -14.87 8.05
CA ASP A 23 -17.10 -15.50 7.15
C ASP A 23 -17.53 -14.50 6.05
N ASN A 24 -18.58 -14.80 5.29
CA ASN A 24 -19.06 -14.01 4.16
C ASN A 24 -19.29 -12.52 4.49
N ALA A 25 -19.81 -12.22 5.69
CA ALA A 25 -20.00 -10.84 6.15
C ALA A 25 -18.65 -10.08 6.24
N THR A 26 -17.57 -10.77 6.62
CA THR A 26 -16.21 -10.22 6.67
C THR A 26 -15.61 -10.04 5.28
N LEU A 27 -15.79 -11.02 4.39
CA LEU A 27 -15.26 -10.94 3.02
C LEU A 27 -15.88 -9.78 2.25
N THR A 28 -17.21 -9.64 2.32
CA THR A 28 -17.95 -8.58 1.61
C THR A 28 -17.51 -7.19 2.05
N ARG A 29 -17.37 -6.95 3.37
CA ARG A 29 -16.91 -5.66 3.88
C ARG A 29 -15.44 -5.40 3.57
N PHE A 30 -14.58 -6.41 3.60
CA PHE A 30 -13.15 -6.25 3.30
C PHE A 30 -12.96 -5.88 1.83
N TYR A 31 -13.76 -6.45 0.92
CA TYR A 31 -13.79 -5.99 -0.46
C TYR A 31 -14.20 -4.51 -0.58
N THR A 32 -15.28 -4.10 0.09
CA THR A 32 -15.73 -2.69 0.09
C THR A 32 -14.65 -1.74 0.64
N PHE A 33 -13.99 -2.10 1.74
CA PHE A 33 -12.89 -1.30 2.29
C PHE A 33 -11.67 -1.30 1.38
N HIS A 34 -11.28 -2.45 0.82
CA HIS A 34 -10.17 -2.56 -0.12
C HIS A 34 -10.40 -1.67 -1.36
N PHE A 35 -11.64 -1.55 -1.83
CA PHE A 35 -11.99 -0.65 -2.90
C PHE A 35 -11.91 0.83 -2.49
N LEU A 36 -12.41 1.18 -1.30
CA LEU A 36 -12.47 2.57 -0.84
C LEU A 36 -11.09 3.14 -0.44
N LEU A 37 -10.26 2.34 0.24
CA LEU A 37 -9.01 2.80 0.84
C LEU A 37 -8.00 3.39 -0.17
N PRO A 38 -7.81 2.86 -1.39
CA PRO A 38 -6.96 3.48 -2.41
C PRO A 38 -7.33 4.92 -2.74
N PHE A 39 -8.62 5.28 -2.74
CA PHE A 39 -9.06 6.66 -3.00
C PHE A 39 -8.78 7.58 -1.82
N ILE A 40 -8.92 7.07 -0.59
CA ILE A 40 -8.51 7.80 0.62
C ILE A 40 -7.00 8.03 0.59
N LEU A 41 -6.21 7.02 0.23
CA LEU A 41 -4.76 7.14 0.08
C LEU A 41 -4.40 8.18 -1.00
N LEU A 42 -5.08 8.20 -2.14
CA LEU A 42 -4.88 9.23 -3.16
C LEU A 42 -5.13 10.65 -2.62
N MET A 43 -6.17 10.85 -1.81
CA MET A 43 -6.37 12.16 -1.16
C MET A 43 -5.24 12.50 -0.18
N LEU A 44 -4.78 11.52 0.59
CA LEU A 44 -3.65 11.71 1.50
C LEU A 44 -2.34 12.00 0.75
N THR A 45 -2.10 11.43 -0.44
CA THR A 45 -0.92 11.76 -1.25
C THR A 45 -0.98 13.18 -1.79
N ILE A 46 -2.17 13.70 -2.15
CA ILE A 46 -2.32 15.11 -2.56
C ILE A 46 -2.03 16.05 -1.38
N ILE A 47 -2.56 15.75 -0.18
CA ILE A 47 -2.28 16.55 1.02
C ILE A 47 -0.78 16.50 1.36
N HIS A 48 -0.16 15.32 1.25
CA HIS A 48 1.28 15.17 1.45
C HIS A 48 2.08 16.05 0.47
N LEU A 49 1.75 16.03 -0.82
CA LEU A 49 2.42 16.85 -1.84
C LEU A 49 2.15 18.36 -1.65
N LEU A 50 0.97 18.75 -1.18
CA LEU A 50 0.66 20.14 -0.83
C LEU A 50 1.62 20.66 0.23
N PHE A 51 1.83 19.91 1.31
CA PHE A 51 2.78 20.30 2.36
C PHE A 51 4.23 20.26 1.88
N LEU A 52 4.59 19.27 1.05
CA LEU A 52 5.91 19.25 0.42
C LEU A 52 6.16 20.49 -0.44
N HIS A 53 5.15 20.99 -1.16
CA HIS A 53 5.27 22.19 -1.99
C HIS A 53 5.40 23.49 -1.18
N GLN A 54 5.02 23.51 0.10
CA GLN A 54 5.20 24.69 0.95
C GLN A 54 6.68 24.91 1.31
N THR A 55 7.45 23.84 1.50
CA THR A 55 8.87 23.91 1.90
C THR A 55 9.84 23.58 0.76
N GLY A 56 9.41 22.80 -0.22
CA GLY A 56 10.24 22.19 -1.24
C GLY A 56 10.96 20.92 -0.76
N SER A 57 11.58 20.21 -1.71
CA SER A 57 12.36 19.01 -1.40
C SER A 57 13.64 19.33 -0.64
N ASN A 58 14.04 18.44 0.27
CA ASN A 58 15.38 18.46 0.84
C ASN A 58 16.42 17.93 -0.19
N ASN A 59 17.70 18.09 0.12
CA ASN A 59 18.81 17.56 -0.68
C ASN A 59 19.76 16.71 0.19
N PRO A 60 20.66 15.91 -0.43
CA PRO A 60 21.51 14.97 0.31
C PRO A 60 22.43 15.62 1.36
N LEU A 61 22.77 16.90 1.21
CA LEU A 61 23.61 17.62 2.16
C LEU A 61 22.81 18.18 3.34
N GLY A 62 21.47 18.18 3.28
CA GLY A 62 20.60 18.70 4.33
C GLY A 62 20.67 20.21 4.56
N ILE A 63 21.36 20.95 3.69
CA ILE A 63 21.48 22.41 3.74
C ILE A 63 20.41 23.09 2.87
N ASN A 64 20.21 24.39 3.01
CA ASN A 64 19.24 25.12 2.18
C ASN A 64 19.67 25.17 0.70
N SER A 65 18.82 24.68 -0.21
CA SER A 65 19.08 24.63 -1.65
C SER A 65 18.59 25.85 -2.44
N ASN A 66 18.06 26.89 -1.78
CA ASN A 66 17.52 28.08 -2.46
C ASN A 66 18.52 28.81 -3.36
N LEU A 67 19.82 28.67 -3.09
CA LEU A 67 20.88 29.31 -3.87
C LEU A 67 21.11 28.64 -5.24
N ASP A 68 20.68 27.38 -5.40
CA ASP A 68 20.92 26.57 -6.60
C ASP A 68 19.70 25.67 -6.91
N LYS A 69 18.60 26.32 -7.30
CA LYS A 69 17.40 25.62 -7.76
C LYS A 69 17.41 25.49 -9.28
N ILE A 70 17.12 24.28 -9.76
CA ILE A 70 16.82 24.01 -11.16
C ILE A 70 15.33 23.74 -11.34
N SER A 71 14.80 23.98 -12.54
CA SER A 71 13.40 23.68 -12.86
C SER A 71 13.13 22.17 -12.81
N PHE A 72 11.90 21.78 -12.45
CA PHE A 72 11.50 20.37 -12.45
C PHE A 72 11.58 19.75 -13.86
N HIS A 73 11.01 20.45 -14.84
CA HIS A 73 11.16 20.11 -16.25
C HIS A 73 12.30 20.93 -16.87
N PRO A 74 13.23 20.34 -17.64
CA PRO A 74 13.25 18.95 -18.10
C PRO A 74 13.94 17.96 -17.15
N PHE A 75 14.71 18.45 -16.18
CA PHE A 75 15.71 17.66 -15.43
C PHE A 75 15.11 16.48 -14.66
N PHE A 76 14.19 16.75 -13.74
CA PHE A 76 13.57 15.71 -12.93
C PHE A 76 12.54 14.91 -13.73
N SER A 77 11.85 15.54 -14.69
CA SER A 77 10.91 14.81 -15.57
C SER A 77 11.58 13.65 -16.32
N PHE A 78 12.74 13.88 -16.94
CA PHE A 78 13.47 12.80 -17.64
C PHE A 78 14.11 11.80 -16.68
N LYS A 79 14.62 12.26 -15.54
CA LYS A 79 15.16 11.37 -14.50
C LYS A 79 14.08 10.40 -13.99
N ASP A 80 12.89 10.91 -13.71
CA ASP A 80 11.76 10.12 -13.22
C ASP A 80 11.23 9.18 -14.31
N LEU A 81 11.24 9.59 -15.59
CA LEU A 81 10.87 8.73 -16.71
C LEU A 81 11.79 7.50 -16.81
N ILE A 82 13.10 7.66 -16.64
CA ILE A 82 14.04 6.52 -16.62
C ILE A 82 13.71 5.58 -15.46
N GLY A 83 13.43 6.13 -14.28
CA GLY A 83 13.01 5.35 -13.12
C GLY A 83 11.72 4.56 -13.37
N PHE A 84 10.74 5.19 -14.03
CA PHE A 84 9.48 4.55 -14.40
C PHE A 84 9.67 3.41 -15.41
N ILE A 85 10.52 3.61 -16.42
CA ILE A 85 10.88 2.55 -17.39
C ILE A 85 11.50 1.36 -16.67
N LEU A 86 12.42 1.60 -15.73
CA LEU A 86 13.04 0.53 -14.95
C LEU A 86 12.02 -0.22 -14.07
N LEU A 87 11.11 0.51 -13.41
CA LEU A 87 10.04 -0.08 -12.60
C LEU A 87 9.15 -1.00 -13.44
N ILE A 88 8.68 -0.52 -14.60
CA ILE A 88 7.85 -1.32 -15.51
C ILE A 88 8.62 -2.51 -16.08
N PHE A 89 9.90 -2.34 -16.42
CA PHE A 89 10.73 -3.45 -16.90
C PHE A 89 10.84 -4.57 -15.85
N ILE A 90 11.13 -4.24 -14.59
CA ILE A 90 11.24 -5.23 -13.51
C ILE A 90 9.88 -5.88 -13.23
N LEU A 91 8.81 -5.09 -13.18
CA LEU A 91 7.45 -5.61 -12.95
C LEU A 91 7.03 -6.57 -14.06
N THR A 92 7.24 -6.20 -15.32
CA THR A 92 6.92 -7.05 -16.47
C THR A 92 7.78 -8.31 -16.53
N LEU A 93 9.06 -8.22 -16.18
CA LEU A 93 9.92 -9.39 -16.08
C LEU A 93 9.40 -10.37 -15.02
N LEU A 94 9.05 -9.87 -13.83
CA LEU A 94 8.50 -10.69 -12.76
C LEU A 94 7.19 -11.37 -13.19
N THR A 95 6.24 -10.59 -13.75
CA THR A 95 4.92 -11.13 -14.13
C THR A 95 4.96 -12.12 -15.28
N LEU A 96 5.89 -11.95 -16.24
CA LEU A 96 5.97 -12.84 -17.40
C LEU A 96 6.83 -14.08 -17.17
N THR A 97 7.89 -13.97 -16.35
CA THR A 97 8.83 -15.10 -16.16
C THR A 97 8.53 -15.92 -14.91
N ASN A 98 8.18 -15.28 -13.79
CA ASN A 98 7.95 -15.95 -12.51
C ASN A 98 6.81 -15.26 -11.72
N PRO A 99 5.57 -15.29 -12.21
CA PRO A 99 4.45 -14.53 -11.63
C PRO A 99 4.15 -14.87 -10.16
N TYR A 100 4.54 -16.06 -9.71
CA TYR A 100 4.28 -16.55 -8.36
C TYR A 100 5.51 -16.48 -7.44
N LEU A 101 6.63 -15.91 -7.88
CA LEU A 101 7.87 -15.84 -7.09
C LEU A 101 7.68 -15.14 -5.74
N LEU A 102 6.81 -14.14 -5.69
CA LEU A 102 6.52 -13.35 -4.48
C LEU A 102 5.20 -13.78 -3.81
N GLY A 103 4.56 -14.85 -4.29
CA GLY A 103 3.32 -15.39 -3.75
C GLY A 103 3.56 -16.60 -2.85
N ASP A 104 2.50 -17.00 -2.14
CA ASP A 104 2.49 -18.20 -1.31
C ASP A 104 1.64 -19.29 -2.01
N PRO A 105 2.16 -20.51 -2.21
CA PRO A 105 1.43 -21.60 -2.86
C PRO A 105 0.13 -21.99 -2.13
N ASP A 106 0.03 -21.78 -0.81
CA ASP A 106 -1.16 -22.15 -0.05
C ASP A 106 -2.39 -21.31 -0.43
N ASN A 107 -2.18 -20.10 -0.99
CA ASN A 107 -3.27 -19.26 -1.47
C ASN A 107 -3.97 -19.80 -2.74
N PHE A 108 -3.46 -20.88 -3.34
CA PHE A 108 -4.17 -21.62 -4.39
C PHE A 108 -5.15 -22.67 -3.81
N ILE A 109 -5.08 -22.96 -2.51
CA ILE A 109 -5.98 -23.87 -1.84
C ILE A 109 -7.17 -23.04 -1.30
N PRO A 110 -8.43 -23.41 -1.62
CA PRO A 110 -9.59 -22.73 -1.06
C PRO A 110 -9.57 -22.76 0.48
N ALA A 111 -9.98 -21.64 1.09
CA ALA A 111 -9.98 -21.50 2.54
C ALA A 111 -10.81 -22.61 3.22
N ASN A 112 -10.21 -23.26 4.22
CA ASN A 112 -10.88 -24.23 5.07
C ASN A 112 -10.78 -23.77 6.54
N PRO A 113 -11.88 -23.38 7.19
CA PRO A 113 -11.84 -22.85 8.56
C PRO A 113 -11.44 -23.89 9.62
N LEU A 114 -11.39 -25.18 9.26
CA LEU A 114 -11.03 -26.27 10.17
C LEU A 114 -9.55 -26.67 10.08
N VAL A 115 -8.80 -26.12 9.12
CA VAL A 115 -7.42 -26.51 8.85
C VAL A 115 -6.55 -25.25 8.75
N THR A 116 -5.53 -25.18 9.59
CA THR A 116 -4.43 -24.23 9.41
C THR A 116 -3.36 -24.88 8.54
N PRO A 117 -2.88 -24.23 7.47
CA PRO A 117 -1.72 -24.70 6.72
C PRO A 117 -0.47 -24.83 7.62
N ILE A 118 0.48 -25.68 7.22
CA ILE A 118 1.72 -25.99 7.98
C ILE A 118 2.88 -25.19 7.43
#